data_AF-A0A965B688-F1
#
_entry.id   AF-A0A965B688-F1
#
_cell.length_a   1.000
_cell.length_b   1.000
_cell.length_c   1.000
_cell.angle_alpha   90.00
_cell.angle_beta   90.00
_cell.angle_gamma   90.00
#
_symmetry.space_group_name_H-M   'P 1'
#
loop_
_entity.id
_entity.type
_entity.pdbx_description
1 polymer ?
#
loop_
_entity_poly.entity_id
_entity_poly.type
_entity_poly.pdbx_seq_one_letter_code
_entity_poly.pdbx_strand_id
1 'polypeptide(L)'
;TIGDGDLVLLDPGSANHDPAAYPDPDAVDFARRGVPHLSFGYGARYCVGAPLARLELNAVFSQLIPRFPTLRLTAPVESLAINTEALGAGLVELPVQW
;
A
#
# COMPACT_ATOMS: atom_id res chain seq x y z
N THR A 1 9.40 -26.86 -12.19
CA THR A 1 9.73 -26.21 -13.47
C THR A 1 8.47 -25.57 -14.01
N ILE A 2 8.57 -24.39 -14.62
CA ILE A 2 7.46 -23.71 -15.29
C ILE A 2 7.53 -24.10 -16.77
N GLY A 3 6.42 -24.55 -17.35
CA GLY A 3 6.29 -24.96 -18.74
C GLY A 3 5.79 -23.86 -19.67
N ASP A 4 5.80 -24.14 -20.96
CA ASP A 4 5.15 -23.28 -21.96
C ASP A 4 3.62 -23.26 -21.74
N GLY A 5 3.03 -22.07 -21.83
CA GLY A 5 1.59 -21.87 -21.60
C GLY A 5 1.16 -21.82 -20.12
N ASP A 6 2.06 -22.04 -19.16
CA ASP A 6 1.73 -21.93 -17.74
C ASP A 6 1.40 -20.48 -17.35
N LEU A 7 0.30 -20.32 -16.60
CA LEU A 7 -0.01 -19.05 -15.97
C LEU A 7 0.90 -18.81 -14.77
N VAL A 8 1.63 -17.71 -14.78
CA VAL A 8 2.41 -17.23 -13.64
C VAL A 8 1.78 -15.97 -13.10
N LEU A 9 1.29 -16.04 -11.87
CA LEU A 9 0.81 -14.88 -11.13
C LEU A 9 1.87 -14.44 -10.13
N LEU A 10 2.21 -13.16 -10.16
CA LEU A 10 3.09 -12.55 -9.18
C LEU A 10 2.23 -12.03 -8.03
N ASP A 11 2.71 -12.21 -6.80
CA ASP A 11 2.11 -11.62 -5.61
C ASP A 11 3.06 -10.55 -5.02
N PRO A 12 2.88 -9.27 -5.41
CA PRO A 12 3.62 -8.18 -4.81
C PRO A 12 3.38 -8.02 -3.31
N GLY A 13 2.23 -8.44 -2.79
CA GLY A 13 1.92 -8.38 -1.37
C GLY A 13 2.87 -9.28 -0.57
N SER A 14 2.98 -10.54 -0.98
CA SER A 14 3.95 -11.49 -0.40
C SER A 14 5.39 -11.02 -0.59
N ALA A 15 5.77 -10.58 -1.80
CA ALA A 15 7.13 -10.12 -2.06
C ALA A 15 7.53 -8.87 -1.25
N ASN A 16 6.58 -7.97 -0.98
CA ASN A 16 6.80 -6.79 -0.12
C ASN A 16 6.87 -7.13 1.37
N HIS A 17 6.51 -8.36 1.77
CA HIS A 17 6.66 -8.88 3.13
C HIS A 17 7.71 -9.99 3.23
N ASP A 18 8.58 -10.14 2.22
CA ASP A 18 9.66 -11.14 2.25
C ASP A 18 10.72 -10.76 3.30
N PRO A 19 10.94 -11.56 4.36
CA PRO A 19 11.92 -11.27 5.40
C PRO A 19 13.37 -11.30 4.91
N ALA A 20 13.66 -11.93 3.76
CA ALA A 20 14.99 -11.89 3.15
C ALA A 20 15.30 -10.51 2.53
N ALA A 21 14.27 -9.77 2.11
CA ALA A 21 14.39 -8.42 1.56
C ALA A 21 14.15 -7.33 2.62
N TYR A 22 13.22 -7.57 3.54
CA TYR A 22 12.76 -6.62 4.55
C TYR A 22 12.77 -7.26 5.94
N PRO A 23 13.80 -7.00 6.77
CA PRO A 23 13.78 -7.40 8.17
C PRO A 23 12.54 -6.82 8.88
N ASP A 24 11.89 -7.63 9.71
CA ASP A 24 10.63 -7.30 10.39
C ASP A 24 9.56 -6.76 9.42
N PRO A 25 9.14 -7.54 8.40
CA PRO A 25 8.37 -7.03 7.26
C PRO A 25 7.01 -6.44 7.67
N ASP A 26 6.40 -6.94 8.74
CA ASP A 26 5.11 -6.50 9.26
C ASP A 26 5.18 -5.17 10.05
N ALA A 27 6.39 -4.70 10.38
CA ALA A 27 6.58 -3.43 11.08
C ALA A 27 6.45 -2.24 10.11
N VAL A 28 5.62 -1.27 10.48
CA VAL A 28 5.53 0.02 9.77
C VAL A 28 6.70 0.92 10.21
N ASP A 29 7.77 0.93 9.41
CA ASP A 29 8.96 1.77 9.61
C ASP A 29 9.16 2.75 8.44
N PHE A 30 8.84 4.03 8.66
CA PHE A 30 9.02 5.09 7.66
C PHE A 30 10.48 5.49 7.42
N ALA A 31 11.40 5.10 8.32
CA ALA A 31 12.83 5.36 8.17
C ALA A 31 13.57 4.21 7.46
N ARG A 32 12.90 3.08 7.22
CA ARG A 32 13.45 1.89 6.55
C ARG A 32 14.15 2.28 5.25
N ARG A 33 15.37 1.77 5.08
CA ARG A 33 16.17 1.88 3.85
C ARG A 33 16.38 0.50 3.28
N GLY A 34 16.52 0.38 1.96
CA GLY A 34 16.77 -0.91 1.32
C GLY A 34 16.25 -0.96 -0.09
N VAL A 35 15.89 -2.17 -0.51
CA VAL A 35 15.36 -2.43 -1.84
C VAL A 35 14.00 -1.75 -2.05
N PRO A 36 13.71 -1.26 -3.27
CA PRO A 36 12.40 -0.70 -3.58
C PRO A 36 11.28 -1.74 -3.51
N HIS A 37 10.12 -1.33 -3.01
CA HIS A 37 8.89 -2.13 -3.01
C HIS A 37 8.37 -2.40 -4.44
N LEU A 38 7.61 -3.48 -4.60
CA LEU A 38 7.01 -3.92 -5.85
C LEU A 38 5.54 -3.49 -6.02
N SER A 39 5.01 -2.61 -5.16
CA SER A 39 3.58 -2.20 -5.25
C SER A 39 3.22 -1.49 -6.55
N PHE A 40 4.20 -0.96 -7.29
CA PHE A 40 4.02 -0.39 -8.62
C PHE A 40 4.48 -1.32 -9.76
N GLY A 41 4.79 -2.57 -9.46
CA GLY A 41 5.40 -3.52 -10.39
C GLY A 41 6.88 -3.25 -10.63
N TYR A 42 7.43 -3.85 -11.70
CA TYR A 42 8.84 -3.72 -12.10
C TYR A 42 9.01 -3.92 -13.62
N GLY A 43 10.09 -3.39 -14.19
CA GLY A 43 10.48 -3.59 -15.59
C GLY A 43 9.61 -2.86 -16.60
N ALA A 44 9.43 -3.45 -17.79
CA ALA A 44 8.80 -2.79 -18.93
C ALA A 44 7.31 -2.42 -18.72
N ARG A 45 6.65 -3.04 -17.72
CA ARG A 45 5.25 -2.79 -17.35
C ARG A 45 5.13 -2.13 -15.98
N TYR A 46 6.18 -1.45 -15.52
CA TYR A 46 6.11 -0.62 -14.32
C TYR A 46 4.97 0.40 -14.42
N CYS A 47 4.28 0.64 -13.30
CA CYS A 47 3.09 1.50 -13.25
C CYS A 47 3.40 2.90 -13.80
N VAL A 48 2.77 3.23 -14.93
CA VAL A 48 2.90 4.54 -15.58
C VAL A 48 2.43 5.69 -14.68
N GLY A 49 1.49 5.41 -13.77
CA GLY A 49 0.94 6.39 -12.82
C GLY A 49 1.75 6.56 -11.53
N ALA A 50 2.80 5.78 -11.30
CA ALA A 50 3.55 5.82 -10.03
C ALA A 50 4.08 7.22 -9.65
N PRO A 51 4.60 8.06 -10.58
CA PRO A 51 5.01 9.42 -10.24
C PRO A 51 3.84 10.31 -9.79
N LEU A 52 2.68 10.19 -10.45
CA LEU A 52 1.49 10.96 -10.11
C LEU A 52 0.94 10.53 -8.75
N ALA A 53 0.77 9.24 -8.52
CA ALA A 53 0.29 8.70 -7.24
C ALA A 53 1.19 9.16 -6.07
N ARG A 54 2.52 9.17 -6.27
CA ARG A 54 3.46 9.69 -5.26
C ARG A 54 3.26 11.18 -5.00
N LEU A 55 3.06 11.98 -6.05
CA LEU A 55 2.80 13.42 -5.90
C LEU A 55 1.49 13.66 -5.14
N GLU A 56 0.43 12.94 -5.49
CA GLU A 56 -0.88 13.03 -4.83
C GLU A 56 -0.79 12.65 -3.34
N LEU A 57 -0.15 11.52 -3.01
CA LEU A 57 0.04 11.11 -1.61
C LEU A 57 0.84 12.13 -0.79
N ASN A 58 1.91 12.68 -1.37
CA ASN A 58 2.67 13.75 -0.72
C ASN A 58 1.81 14.99 -0.48
N ALA A 59 1.03 15.42 -1.47
CA ALA A 59 0.14 16.57 -1.34
C ALA A 59 -0.94 16.36 -0.28
N VAL A 60 -1.59 15.19 -0.29
CA VAL A 60 -2.64 14.83 0.69
C VAL A 60 -2.08 14.79 2.10
N PHE A 61 -1.03 14.00 2.38
CA PHE A 61 -0.54 13.84 3.75
C PHE A 61 0.19 15.05 4.31
N SER A 62 0.85 15.87 3.46
CA SER A 62 1.48 17.11 3.91
C SER A 62 0.46 18.19 4.31
N GLN A 63 -0.78 18.11 3.84
CA GLN A 63 -1.84 19.08 4.14
C GLN A 63 -2.86 18.57 5.15
N LEU A 64 -3.30 17.31 5.01
CA LEU A 64 -4.36 16.71 5.84
C LEU A 64 -4.00 16.75 7.32
N ILE A 65 -2.78 16.33 7.67
CA ILE A 65 -2.32 16.21 9.06
C ILE A 65 -2.22 17.59 9.73
N PRO A 66 -1.54 18.61 9.16
CA PRO A 66 -1.51 19.94 9.77
C PRO A 66 -2.87 20.64 9.80
N ARG A 67 -3.75 20.37 8.82
CA ARG A 67 -5.06 21.02 8.70
C ARG A 67 -6.09 20.50 9.71
N PHE A 68 -5.98 19.21 10.07
CA PHE A 68 -6.89 18.51 10.98
C PHE A 68 -6.10 17.73 12.04
N PRO A 69 -5.41 18.42 12.97
CA PRO A 69 -4.49 17.78 13.92
C PRO A 69 -5.18 16.85 14.93
N THR A 70 -6.50 16.96 15.08
CA THR A 70 -7.34 16.14 15.98
C THR A 70 -8.12 15.05 15.25
N LEU A 71 -7.85 14.86 13.96
CA LEU A 71 -8.49 13.84 13.12
C LEU A 71 -8.31 12.45 13.73
N ARG A 72 -9.43 11.76 13.96
CA ARG A 72 -9.48 10.44 14.59
C ARG A 72 -10.67 9.65 14.07
N LEU A 73 -10.58 8.33 14.16
CA LEU A 73 -11.69 7.43 13.84
C LEU A 73 -12.86 7.64 14.81
N THR A 74 -14.08 7.49 14.31
CA THR A 74 -15.30 7.45 15.14
C THR A 74 -15.81 6.02 15.38
N ALA A 75 -15.14 5.02 14.78
CA ALA A 75 -15.45 3.61 14.93
C ALA A 75 -14.18 2.81 15.33
N PRO A 76 -14.30 1.68 16.05
CA PRO A 76 -13.19 0.75 16.29
C PRO A 76 -12.62 0.20 14.98
N VAL A 77 -11.30 -0.04 14.93
CA VAL A 77 -10.61 -0.54 13.72
C VAL A 77 -11.17 -1.89 13.28
N GLU A 78 -11.55 -2.73 14.24
CA GLU A 78 -12.08 -4.08 14.03
C GLU A 78 -13.46 -4.07 13.36
N SER A 79 -14.17 -2.94 13.38
CA SER A 79 -15.46 -2.78 12.70
C SER A 79 -15.35 -2.30 11.25
N LEU A 80 -14.16 -1.93 10.79
CA LEU A 80 -13.96 -1.40 9.44
C LEU A 80 -14.01 -2.53 8.40
N ALA A 81 -14.84 -2.35 7.37
CA ALA A 81 -14.98 -3.33 6.30
C ALA A 81 -13.91 -3.12 5.21
N ILE A 82 -13.16 -4.17 4.90
CA ILE A 82 -12.25 -4.20 3.76
C ILE A 82 -13.05 -4.49 2.50
N ASN A 83 -12.83 -3.70 1.46
CA ASN A 83 -13.36 -3.94 0.13
C ASN A 83 -12.57 -5.09 -0.53
N THR A 84 -13.18 -6.27 -0.58
CA THR A 84 -12.61 -7.48 -1.21
C THR A 84 -12.96 -7.61 -2.70
N GLU A 85 -13.83 -6.75 -3.23
CA GLU A 85 -14.25 -6.79 -4.63
C GLU A 85 -13.35 -5.93 -5.55
N ALA A 86 -12.55 -5.03 -4.97
CA ALA A 86 -11.64 -4.16 -5.70
C ALA A 86 -10.19 -4.65 -5.67
N LEU A 87 -9.54 -4.67 -6.83
CA LEU A 87 -8.10 -4.85 -6.96
C LEU A 87 -7.38 -3.71 -6.22
N GLY A 88 -6.56 -4.09 -5.23
CA GLY A 88 -5.74 -3.15 -4.45
C GLY A 88 -6.18 -2.96 -3.00
N ALA A 89 -7.31 -3.55 -2.57
CA ALA A 89 -7.86 -3.54 -1.21
C ALA A 89 -7.91 -2.13 -0.56
N GLY A 90 -9.12 -1.62 -0.39
CA GLY A 90 -9.39 -0.39 0.37
C GLY A 90 -10.35 -0.67 1.51
N LEU A 91 -10.65 0.36 2.31
CA LEU A 91 -11.81 0.31 3.20
C LEU A 91 -13.05 0.74 2.43
N VAL A 92 -14.19 0.12 2.73
CA VAL A 92 -15.49 0.54 2.18
C VAL A 92 -15.85 1.94 2.66
N GLU A 93 -15.59 2.21 3.93
CA GLU A 93 -15.76 3.50 4.57
C GLU A 93 -14.69 3.74 5.64
N LEU A 94 -14.39 5.01 5.92
CA LEU A 94 -13.47 5.43 6.97
C LEU A 94 -14.12 6.58 7.77
N PRO A 95 -14.93 6.27 8.79
CA PRO A 95 -15.67 7.29 9.53
C PRO A 95 -14.73 8.03 10.50
N VAL A 96 -14.68 9.36 10.37
CA VAL A 96 -13.73 10.22 11.09
C VAL A 96 -14.40 11.47 11.67
N GLN A 97 -13.75 12.04 12.68
CA GLN A 97 -14.05 13.35 13.28
C GLN A 97 -12.73 14.09 13.53
N TRP A 98 -12.76 15.42 13.59
CA TRP A 98 -11.60 16.24 13.97
C TRP A 98 -11.99 17.26 15.02
#